data_AF-A0A821UYX7-F1
#
_entry.id   AF-A0A821UYX7-F1
#
_cell.length_a   1.000
_cell.length_b   1.000
_cell.length_c   1.000
_cell.angle_alpha   90.00
_cell.angle_beta   90.00
_cell.angle_gamma   90.00
#
_symmetry.space_group_name_H-M   'P 1'
#
loop_
_entity.id
_entity.type
_entity.pdbx_description
1 polymer ?
#
loop_
_entity_poly.entity_id
_entity_poly.type
_entity_poly.pdbx_seq_one_letter_code
_entity_poly.pdbx_strand_id
1 'polypeptide(L)'
;GTAKVKNASEPGAFIVTFDNPIQKGDYNVIKSNYVDYSLVYACRSIPVLETKLEFIWLLSRTKTMSASVVNELKKILSDMGANVDSLTRVEQDC
;
A
#
# COMPACT_ATOMS: atom_id res chain seq x y z
N GLY A 1 -4.40 14.32 -8.72
CA GLY A 1 -3.59 13.50 -7.80
C GLY A 1 -2.19 13.29 -8.38
N THR A 2 -1.14 13.42 -7.57
CA THR A 2 0.27 13.24 -7.97
C THR A 2 1.01 12.35 -6.97
N ALA A 3 2.11 11.72 -7.41
CA ALA A 3 3.02 10.98 -6.53
C ALA A 3 4.46 11.46 -6.78
N LYS A 4 5.21 11.75 -5.72
CA LYS A 4 6.61 12.21 -5.81
C LYS A 4 7.48 11.41 -4.85
N VAL A 5 8.68 11.06 -5.29
CA VAL A 5 9.67 10.38 -4.44
C VAL A 5 9.99 11.28 -3.24
N LYS A 6 9.96 10.70 -2.04
CA LYS A 6 10.25 11.40 -0.78
C LYS A 6 11.74 11.68 -0.63
N ASN A 7 12.56 10.68 -0.96
CA ASN A 7 14.02 10.75 -0.93
C ASN A 7 14.58 9.89 -2.07
N ALA A 8 15.50 10.44 -2.87
CA ALA A 8 16.11 9.70 -3.99
C ALA A 8 16.87 8.44 -3.56
N SER A 9 17.34 8.38 -2.31
CA SER A 9 18.00 7.21 -1.73
C SER A 9 17.01 6.06 -1.43
N GLU A 10 15.71 6.36 -1.37
CA GLU A 10 14.62 5.43 -1.08
C GLU A 10 13.57 5.55 -2.19
N PRO A 11 13.86 5.09 -3.42
CA PRO A 11 13.03 5.35 -4.59
C PRO A 11 11.62 4.73 -4.51
N GLY A 12 11.39 3.78 -3.60
CA GLY A 12 10.08 3.19 -3.34
C GLY A 12 9.22 3.97 -2.34
N ALA A 13 9.76 5.00 -1.67
CA ALA A 13 9.04 5.83 -0.71
C ALA A 13 8.51 7.10 -1.39
N PHE A 14 7.20 7.21 -1.49
CA PHE A 14 6.53 8.34 -2.15
C PHE A 14 5.66 9.13 -1.19
N ILE A 15 5.43 10.39 -1.55
CA ILE A 15 4.33 11.19 -1.04
C ILE A 15 3.29 11.29 -2.16
N VAL A 16 2.10 10.77 -1.92
CA VAL A 16 0.94 10.99 -2.79
C VAL A 16 0.19 12.23 -2.35
N THR A 17 -0.31 13.00 -3.32
CA THR A 17 -1.15 14.18 -3.10
C THR A 17 -2.43 14.01 -3.91
N PHE A 18 -3.59 14.05 -3.26
CA PHE A 18 -4.88 14.13 -3.93
C PHE A 18 -5.41 15.57 -3.81
N ASP A 19 -6.01 16.07 -4.89
CA ASP A 19 -6.50 17.43 -4.99
C ASP A 19 -8.00 17.47 -4.64
N ASN A 20 -8.44 18.52 -3.96
CA ASN A 20 -9.83 18.80 -3.58
C ASN A 20 -10.50 17.82 -2.56
N PRO A 21 -10.28 17.99 -1.23
CA PRO A 21 -9.30 18.88 -0.60
C PRO A 21 -7.88 18.33 -0.74
N ILE A 22 -6.87 19.20 -0.61
CA ILE A 22 -5.46 18.77 -0.67
C ILE A 22 -5.17 17.82 0.49
N GLN A 23 -4.93 16.56 0.17
CA GLN A 23 -4.54 15.53 1.14
C GLN A 23 -3.23 14.89 0.72
N LYS A 24 -2.30 14.76 1.67
CA LYS A 24 -1.01 14.11 1.47
C LYS A 24 -0.94 12.85 2.31
N GLY A 25 -0.37 11.79 1.73
CA GLY A 25 -0.12 10.53 2.43
C GLY A 25 1.21 9.94 2.03
N ASP A 26 1.85 9.22 2.95
CA ASP A 26 2.95 8.33 2.58
C ASP A 26 2.41 7.19 1.70
N TYR A 27 3.22 6.74 0.75
CA TYR A 27 2.91 5.65 -0.16
C TYR A 27 4.21 4.89 -0.41
N ASN A 28 4.41 3.78 0.30
CA ASN A 28 5.64 3.01 0.22
C ASN A 28 5.40 1.75 -0.59
N VAL A 29 6.05 1.63 -1.74
CA VAL A 29 6.05 0.41 -2.54
C VAL A 29 7.01 -0.58 -1.89
N ILE A 30 6.45 -1.59 -1.22
CA ILE A 30 7.22 -2.62 -0.50
C ILE A 30 7.73 -3.67 -1.48
N LYS A 31 6.90 -4.08 -2.44
CA LYS A 31 7.26 -5.02 -3.48
C LYS A 31 6.45 -4.78 -4.74
N SER A 32 7.10 -4.76 -5.89
CA SER A 32 6.41 -4.78 -7.18
C SER A 32 7.26 -5.54 -8.17
N ASN A 33 6.60 -6.30 -9.05
CA ASN A 33 7.25 -6.87 -10.22
C ASN A 33 7.09 -5.97 -11.47
N TYR A 34 6.47 -4.79 -11.31
CA TYR A 34 6.16 -3.77 -12.33
C TYR A 34 5.20 -4.21 -13.45
N VAL A 35 5.05 -5.52 -13.65
CA VAL A 35 4.30 -6.16 -14.74
C VAL A 35 2.90 -6.59 -14.31
N ASP A 36 2.72 -7.10 -13.09
CA ASP A 36 1.45 -7.72 -12.67
C ASP A 36 0.90 -7.14 -11.38
N TYR A 37 1.77 -6.88 -10.39
CA TYR A 37 1.33 -6.47 -9.06
C TYR A 37 2.21 -5.41 -8.40
N SER A 38 1.63 -4.73 -7.41
CA SER A 38 2.33 -3.89 -6.46
C SER A 38 1.73 -4.02 -5.07
N LEU A 39 2.59 -4.21 -4.08
CA LEU A 39 2.27 -4.16 -2.65
C LEU A 39 2.67 -2.80 -2.11
N VAL A 40 1.67 -2.07 -1.60
CA VAL A 40 1.84 -0.73 -1.06
C VAL A 40 1.44 -0.71 0.40
N TYR A 41 2.25 -0.02 1.20
CA TYR A 41 2.03 0.19 2.62
C TYR A 41 2.14 1.68 2.96
N ALA A 42 1.19 2.17 3.77
CA ALA A 42 1.25 3.48 4.37
C ALA A 42 0.98 3.35 5.87
N CYS A 43 1.74 4.10 6.68
CA CYS A 43 1.57 4.13 8.12
C CYS A 43 1.67 5.55 8.62
N ARG A 44 0.75 5.95 9.48
CA ARG A 44 0.75 7.25 10.15
C ARG A 44 0.62 7.04 11.66
N SER A 45 1.59 7.53 12.41
CA SER A 45 1.49 7.58 13.87
C SER A 45 0.43 8.60 14.31
N ILE A 46 -0.34 8.24 15.33
CA ILE A 46 -1.28 9.12 16.05
C ILE A 46 -0.77 9.21 17.50
N PRO A 47 0.14 10.15 17.79
CA PRO A 47 0.77 10.24 19.11
C PRO A 47 -0.22 10.46 20.25
N VAL A 48 -1.29 11.24 20.01
CA VAL A 48 -2.31 11.57 21.02
C VAL A 48 -3.05 10.34 21.53
N LEU A 49 -3.12 9.27 20.72
CA LEU A 49 -3.80 8.02 21.06
C LEU A 49 -2.80 6.86 21.24
N GLU A 50 -1.50 7.14 21.28
CA GLU A 50 -0.41 6.15 21.36
C GLU A 50 -0.56 4.99 20.37
N THR A 51 -1.06 5.28 19.16
CA THR A 51 -1.40 4.27 18.16
C THR A 51 -0.90 4.66 16.77
N LYS A 52 -1.06 3.76 15.81
CA LYS A 52 -0.77 3.98 14.39
C LYS A 52 -1.98 3.61 13.54
N LEU A 53 -2.17 4.33 12.45
CA LEU A 53 -3.07 3.92 11.37
C LEU A 53 -2.24 3.33 10.24
N GLU A 54 -2.63 2.15 9.80
CA GLU A 54 -1.99 1.41 8.73
C GLU A 54 -2.97 1.22 7.58
N PHE A 55 -2.46 1.42 6.36
CA PHE A 55 -3.18 1.18 5.14
C PHE A 55 -2.33 0.30 4.23
N ILE A 56 -2.99 -0.70 3.64
CA ILE A 56 -2.35 -1.71 2.82
C ILE A 56 -3.15 -1.83 1.53
N TRP A 57 -2.46 -1.82 0.39
CA TRP A 57 -3.08 -2.08 -0.91
C TRP A 57 -2.30 -3.15 -1.66
N LEU A 58 -3.03 -4.17 -2.11
CA LEU A 58 -2.55 -5.17 -3.07
C LEU A 58 -3.14 -4.79 -4.43
N LEU A 59 -2.31 -4.21 -5.29
CA LEU A 59 -2.72 -3.70 -6.60
C LEU A 59 -2.36 -4.71 -7.68
N SER A 60 -3.27 -4.93 -8.63
CA SER A 60 -3.08 -5.79 -9.81
C SER A 60 -3.24 -4.99 -11.09
N ARG A 61 -2.54 -5.36 -12.16
CA ARG A 61 -2.78 -4.83 -13.52
C ARG A 61 -4.07 -5.37 -14.14
N THR A 62 -4.59 -6.48 -13.64
CA THR A 62 -5.86 -7.08 -14.08
C THR A 62 -6.89 -7.05 -12.95
N LYS A 63 -8.16 -7.33 -13.26
CA LYS A 63 -9.26 -7.32 -12.29
C LYS A 63 -9.11 -8.34 -11.16
N THR A 64 -8.26 -9.34 -11.35
CA THR A 64 -8.02 -10.40 -10.37
C THR A 64 -6.53 -10.58 -10.14
N MET A 65 -6.19 -11.23 -9.03
CA MET A 65 -4.82 -11.61 -8.70
C MET A 65 -4.85 -13.08 -8.29
N SER A 66 -3.83 -13.84 -8.69
CA SER A 66 -3.79 -15.26 -8.34
C SER A 66 -3.66 -15.45 -6.83
N ALA A 67 -4.28 -16.50 -6.29
CA ALA A 67 -4.23 -16.78 -4.85
C ALA A 67 -2.78 -16.95 -4.34
N SER A 68 -1.89 -17.52 -5.17
CA SER A 68 -0.47 -17.66 -4.82
C SER A 68 0.21 -16.31 -4.60
N VAL A 69 -0.01 -15.34 -5.49
CA VAL A 69 0.58 -14.00 -5.35
C VAL A 69 0.00 -13.28 -4.14
N VAL A 70 -1.33 -13.36 -3.94
CA VAL A 70 -1.97 -12.77 -2.74
C VAL A 70 -1.38 -13.35 -1.45
N ASN A 71 -1.20 -14.67 -1.37
CA ASN A 71 -0.62 -15.32 -0.20
C ASN A 71 0.84 -14.91 0.04
N GLU A 72 1.64 -14.79 -1.02
CA GLU A 72 3.02 -14.30 -0.93
C GLU A 72 3.08 -12.88 -0.36
N LEU A 73 2.26 -11.97 -0.90
CA LEU A 73 2.22 -10.58 -0.45
C LEU A 73 1.69 -10.44 0.98
N LYS A 74 0.69 -11.25 1.36
CA LYS A 74 0.22 -11.33 2.75
C LYS A 74 1.32 -11.84 3.68
N LYS A 75 2.09 -12.85 3.27
CA LYS A 75 3.22 -13.33 4.08
C LYS A 75 4.24 -12.23 4.36
N ILE A 76 4.62 -11.45 3.34
CA ILE A 76 5.55 -10.31 3.52
C ILE A 76 5.01 -9.31 4.56
N LEU A 77 3.72 -8.97 4.47
CA LEU A 77 3.08 -8.06 5.43
C LEU A 77 3.05 -8.63 6.85
N SER A 78 2.68 -9.90 7.02
CA SER A 78 2.67 -10.57 8.31
C SER A 78 4.08 -10.68 8.91
N ASP A 79 5.10 -10.98 8.11
CA ASP A 79 6.51 -10.99 8.53
C ASP A 79 6.97 -9.60 9.01
N MET A 80 6.38 -8.51 8.49
CA MET A 80 6.59 -7.13 8.93
C MET A 80 5.73 -6.73 10.16
N GLY A 81 4.87 -7.63 10.65
CA GLY A 81 3.99 -7.40 11.79
C GLY A 81 2.69 -6.65 11.45
N ALA A 82 2.33 -6.54 10.17
CA ALA A 82 1.06 -5.95 9.75
C ALA A 82 -0.10 -6.97 9.87
N ASN A 83 -1.27 -6.49 10.29
CA ASN A 83 -2.48 -7.31 10.33
C ASN A 83 -3.07 -7.47 8.92
N VAL A 84 -3.09 -8.69 8.40
CA VAL A 84 -3.59 -9.03 7.06
C VAL A 84 -5.03 -9.56 7.04
N ASP A 85 -5.62 -9.77 8.21
CA ASP A 85 -6.98 -10.30 8.35
C ASP A 85 -8.04 -9.24 8.04
N SER A 86 -7.67 -7.95 8.18
CA SER A 86 -8.51 -6.81 7.81
C SER A 86 -8.55 -6.53 6.29
N LEU A 87 -7.73 -7.22 5.50
CA LEU A 87 -7.70 -7.04 4.04
C LEU A 87 -8.97 -7.61 3.40
N THR A 88 -9.75 -6.74 2.79
CA THR A 88 -10.92 -7.10 1.98
C THR A 88 -10.59 -7.10 0.50
N ARG A 89 -11.11 -8.08 -0.23
CA ARG A 89 -11.04 -8.09 -1.70
C ARG A 89 -12.10 -7.14 -2.24
N VAL A 90 -11.69 -6.18 -3.06
CA VAL A 90 -12.61 -5.27 -3.75
C VAL A 90 -13.14 -5.96 -5.01
N GLU A 91 -14.46 -6.00 -5.17
CA GLU A 91 -15.10 -6.41 -6.43
C GLU A 91 -14.83 -5.36 -7.52
N GLN A 92 -14.33 -5.79 -8.68
CA GLN A 92 -13.85 -4.91 -9.76
C GLN A 92 -14.84 -4.86 -10.94
N ASP A 93 -16.12 -4.89 -10.62
CA ASP A 93 -17.21 -4.72 -11.58
C ASP A 93 -17.64 -3.25 -11.59
N CYS A 94 -17.88 -2.72 -12.79
CA CYS A 94 -18.25 -1.32 -13.01
C CYS A 94 -19.76 -1.16 -13.01
#